data_AF-A0A978T107-F1
#
_entry.id   AF-A0A978T107-F1
#
_cell.length_a   1.000
_cell.length_b   1.000
_cell.length_c   1.000
_cell.angle_alpha   90.00
_cell.angle_beta   90.00
_cell.angle_gamma   90.00
#
_symmetry.space_group_name_H-M   'P 1'
#
loop_
_entity.id
_entity.type
_entity.pdbx_description
1 polymer ?
#
loop_
_entity_poly.entity_id
_entity_poly.type
_entity_poly.pdbx_seq_one_letter_code
_entity_poly.pdbx_strand_id
1 'polypeptide(L)'
;MIEIKPTIQHQSICPYSGMLLKPKKILWQGLHVCVISNSPDRETEILENLKVGHYVNYSYQADLKSGKIFGDFPPEWWGIKLIESLLEALKNPENEELKISKEVFKYCQKVIILNCIDYLYGHALLKLLNAQRHLENNPDCGLVVIVPSFLRWMVPEGVAEIWTVNISLKNSQKYYPSLDKFISEECERFEQIYISEAYSHPRNFDISRFTKVPKHSFDTEEVKITFVWREDRIWCNDFILKILEKTRKINLGLWLQNRKVQRLFAEIKSKIPTAKFAIAGMGTKTRFPEWIEDARVAQYNEETERKTCQLYSQSRIVIGVHGSNMLLPSGHAGMTIDLMPRKRWGNFAQDILYQESDPRIAAFRYRYVPLETSIPEIAWIASRMVLRYSNYKKMMTADQ
;
A
#
# COMPACT_ATOMS: atom_id res chain seq x y z
N MET A 1 -19.55 -4.53 1.10
CA MET A 1 -19.68 -3.13 1.60
C MET A 1 -20.57 -3.14 2.83
N ILE A 2 -20.37 -2.22 3.77
CA ILE A 2 -21.13 -2.15 5.03
C ILE A 2 -22.03 -0.92 5.01
N GLU A 3 -23.35 -1.07 5.10
CA GLU A 3 -24.26 0.07 5.18
C GLU A 3 -24.16 0.73 6.57
N ILE A 4 -23.98 2.05 6.62
CA ILE A 4 -23.94 2.81 7.87
C ILE A 4 -25.06 3.86 7.98
N LYS A 5 -25.79 4.10 6.88
CA LYS A 5 -26.95 4.99 6.82
C LYS A 5 -27.93 4.46 5.76
N PRO A 6 -29.25 4.38 6.03
CA PRO A 6 -29.98 4.96 7.19
C PRO A 6 -29.82 4.17 8.50
N THR A 7 -29.35 2.93 8.46
CA THR A 7 -29.11 2.11 9.65
C THR A 7 -27.72 1.49 9.57
N ILE A 8 -27.04 1.39 10.72
CA ILE A 8 -25.73 0.75 10.80
C ILE A 8 -25.91 -0.77 10.75
N GLN A 9 -25.63 -1.37 9.59
CA GLN A 9 -25.64 -2.81 9.36
C GLN A 9 -24.34 -3.45 9.84
N HIS A 10 -24.10 -3.39 11.15
CA HIS A 10 -22.97 -4.05 11.80
C HIS A 10 -23.46 -4.81 13.03
N GLN A 11 -23.11 -6.08 13.11
CA GLN A 11 -23.47 -6.95 14.23
C GLN A 11 -22.23 -7.22 15.08
N SER A 12 -22.34 -6.85 16.36
CA SER A 12 -21.32 -7.07 17.38
C SER A 12 -21.93 -7.78 18.57
N ILE A 13 -21.12 -8.59 19.25
CA ILE A 13 -21.51 -9.30 20.47
C ILE A 13 -20.86 -8.61 21.66
N CYS A 14 -21.59 -8.42 22.75
CA CYS A 14 -21.06 -7.88 23.99
C CYS A 14 -20.04 -8.86 24.58
N PRO A 15 -18.80 -8.44 24.86
CA PRO A 15 -17.77 -9.36 25.35
C PRO A 15 -18.03 -9.82 26.80
N TYR A 16 -18.97 -9.17 27.50
CA TYR A 16 -19.31 -9.51 28.87
C TYR A 16 -20.50 -10.47 29.00
N SER A 17 -21.55 -10.27 28.19
CA SER A 17 -22.81 -11.01 28.29
C SER A 17 -23.08 -11.95 27.12
N GLY A 18 -22.34 -11.83 26.01
CA GLY A 18 -22.64 -12.57 24.79
C GLY A 18 -23.89 -12.09 24.05
N MET A 19 -24.53 -10.99 24.49
CA MET A 19 -25.71 -10.42 23.84
C MET A 19 -25.35 -9.53 22.64
N LEU A 20 -26.26 -9.36 21.69
CA LEU A 20 -26.07 -8.42 20.58
C LEU A 20 -25.98 -6.98 21.09
N LEU A 21 -24.96 -6.27 20.63
CA LEU A 21 -24.79 -4.84 20.88
C LEU A 21 -25.67 -4.02 19.93
N LYS A 22 -26.17 -2.87 20.39
CA LYS A 22 -26.94 -1.94 19.57
C LYS A 22 -26.02 -0.83 19.03
N PRO A 23 -25.75 -0.76 17.72
CA PRO A 23 -24.96 0.32 17.14
C PRO A 23 -25.56 1.69 17.46
N LYS A 24 -24.71 2.62 17.90
CA LYS A 24 -25.09 3.99 18.26
C LYS A 24 -24.59 5.00 17.23
N LYS A 25 -23.30 4.95 16.89
CA LYS A 25 -22.69 5.87 15.91
C LYS A 25 -21.44 5.29 15.27
N ILE A 26 -21.04 5.88 14.14
CA ILE A 26 -19.73 5.68 13.53
C ILE A 26 -18.76 6.70 14.13
N LEU A 27 -17.50 6.28 14.30
CA LEU A 27 -16.38 7.11 14.72
C LEU A 27 -15.27 7.02 13.65
N TRP A 28 -14.82 8.15 13.15
CA TRP A 28 -13.78 8.25 12.13
C TRP A 28 -12.44 8.65 12.74
N GLN A 29 -11.58 7.66 12.95
CA GLN A 29 -10.31 7.83 13.65
C GLN A 29 -9.13 7.57 12.72
N GLY A 30 -8.92 8.49 11.78
CA GLY A 30 -7.83 8.42 10.80
C GLY A 30 -7.95 7.14 9.96
N LEU A 31 -7.03 6.19 10.16
CA LEU A 31 -7.06 4.90 9.47
C LEU A 31 -8.20 3.96 9.94
N HIS A 32 -8.73 4.19 11.13
CA HIS A 32 -9.78 3.38 11.75
C HIS A 32 -11.16 3.96 11.45
N VAL A 33 -12.10 3.09 11.09
CA VAL A 33 -13.52 3.41 11.03
C VAL A 33 -14.19 2.48 12.03
N CYS A 34 -14.70 3.04 13.12
CA CYS A 34 -15.22 2.26 14.23
C CYS A 34 -16.73 2.45 14.36
N VAL A 35 -17.38 1.47 14.99
CA VAL A 35 -18.73 1.58 15.50
C VAL A 35 -18.65 1.68 17.03
N ILE A 36 -19.40 2.62 17.59
CA ILE A 36 -19.67 2.67 19.02
C ILE A 36 -21.06 2.09 19.22
N SER A 37 -21.16 1.11 20.12
CA SER A 37 -22.41 0.41 20.42
C SER A 37 -22.68 0.41 21.93
N ASN A 38 -23.97 0.41 22.30
CA ASN A 38 -24.36 0.30 23.70
C ASN A 38 -24.41 -1.16 24.14
N SER A 39 -23.88 -1.46 25.33
CA SER A 39 -24.09 -2.75 25.99
C SER A 39 -25.53 -2.85 26.54
N PRO A 40 -26.27 -3.94 26.30
CA PRO A 40 -27.65 -4.07 26.79
C PRO A 40 -27.72 -4.31 28.31
N ASP A 41 -26.68 -4.89 28.89
CA ASP A 41 -26.60 -5.34 30.28
C ASP A 41 -25.67 -4.49 31.16
N ARG A 42 -25.03 -3.47 30.59
CA ARG A 42 -24.07 -2.59 31.28
C ARG A 42 -24.21 -1.16 30.80
N GLU A 43 -24.05 -0.21 31.71
CA GLU A 43 -23.89 1.21 31.37
C GLU A 43 -22.46 1.49 30.86
N THR A 44 -22.13 0.87 29.72
CA THR A 44 -20.89 1.16 29.00
C THR A 44 -21.09 1.12 27.49
N GLU A 45 -20.21 1.82 26.79
CA GLU A 45 -20.10 1.83 25.34
C GLU A 45 -18.95 0.92 24.91
N ILE A 46 -19.23 0.07 23.93
CA ILE A 46 -18.25 -0.81 23.31
C ILE A 46 -17.87 -0.23 21.96
N LEU A 47 -16.56 0.01 21.79
CA LEU A 47 -15.95 0.41 20.54
C LEU A 47 -15.49 -0.84 19.79
N GLU A 48 -15.82 -0.94 18.51
CA GLU A 48 -15.33 -1.99 17.62
C GLU A 48 -14.91 -1.40 16.27
N ASN A 49 -13.84 -1.92 15.67
CA ASN A 49 -13.52 -1.56 14.28
C ASN A 49 -14.53 -2.18 13.33
N LEU A 50 -15.01 -1.41 12.34
CA LEU A 50 -15.71 -2.00 11.21
C LEU A 50 -14.77 -2.97 10.49
N LYS A 51 -15.35 -4.04 9.93
CA LYS A 51 -14.63 -5.09 9.20
C LYS A 51 -14.21 -4.60 7.81
N VAL A 52 -13.25 -3.68 7.78
CA VAL A 52 -12.75 -3.01 6.57
C VAL A 52 -11.22 -2.97 6.55
N GLY A 53 -10.63 -2.91 5.37
CA GLY A 53 -9.19 -2.86 5.17
C GLY A 53 -8.48 -4.10 5.71
N HIS A 54 -7.39 -3.86 6.43
CA HIS A 54 -6.62 -4.91 7.11
C HIS A 54 -7.33 -5.46 8.37
N TYR A 55 -8.51 -4.94 8.73
CA TYR A 55 -9.28 -5.36 9.90
C TYR A 55 -10.44 -6.32 9.57
N VAL A 56 -10.65 -6.69 8.29
CA VAL A 56 -11.77 -7.57 7.87
C VAL A 56 -11.83 -8.88 8.67
N ASN A 57 -10.68 -9.48 8.98
CA ASN A 57 -10.57 -10.78 9.64
C ASN A 57 -10.43 -10.68 11.16
N TYR A 58 -10.52 -9.48 11.74
CA TYR A 58 -10.19 -9.27 13.14
C TYR A 58 -11.32 -8.51 13.83
N SER A 59 -11.88 -9.14 14.86
CA SER A 59 -12.95 -8.54 15.68
C SER A 59 -12.32 -8.13 16.99
N TYR A 60 -12.16 -6.82 17.16
CA TYR A 60 -11.53 -6.24 18.34
C TYR A 60 -12.46 -5.24 18.97
N GLN A 61 -12.65 -5.40 20.27
CA GLN A 61 -13.56 -4.58 21.03
C GLN A 61 -12.84 -3.93 22.20
N ALA A 62 -13.27 -2.72 22.54
CA ALA A 62 -12.83 -2.05 23.74
C ALA A 62 -14.01 -1.44 24.49
N ASP A 63 -14.00 -1.62 25.81
CA ASP A 63 -14.90 -0.94 26.71
C ASP A 63 -14.38 0.47 26.97
N LEU A 64 -15.10 1.49 26.51
CA LEU A 64 -14.66 2.88 26.59
C LEU A 64 -14.60 3.41 28.03
N LYS A 65 -15.38 2.83 28.96
CA LYS A 65 -15.40 3.24 30.37
C LYS A 65 -14.26 2.60 31.16
N SER A 66 -14.05 1.29 31.00
CA SER A 66 -13.03 0.56 31.76
C SER A 66 -11.66 0.52 31.07
N GLY A 67 -11.59 0.79 29.77
CA GLY A 67 -10.39 0.65 28.95
C GLY A 67 -9.99 -0.80 28.67
N LYS A 68 -10.82 -1.79 29.05
CA LYS A 68 -10.54 -3.22 28.79
C LYS A 68 -10.68 -3.53 27.31
N ILE A 69 -9.78 -4.35 26.81
CA ILE A 69 -9.71 -4.79 25.40
C ILE A 69 -10.11 -6.27 25.34
N PHE A 70 -10.90 -6.62 24.32
CA PHE A 70 -11.38 -7.97 24.05
C PHE A 70 -11.09 -8.35 22.59
N GLY A 71 -10.81 -9.63 22.35
CA GLY A 71 -10.63 -10.19 21.02
C GLY A 71 -9.70 -11.39 21.01
N ASP A 72 -9.70 -12.12 19.90
CA ASP A 72 -8.81 -13.26 19.67
C ASP A 72 -7.46 -12.74 19.17
N PHE A 73 -6.48 -12.66 20.07
CA PHE A 73 -5.12 -12.24 19.75
C PHE A 73 -4.27 -13.45 19.35
N PRO A 74 -3.69 -13.48 18.14
CA PRO A 74 -2.54 -14.35 17.91
C PRO A 74 -1.37 -13.81 18.75
N PRO A 75 -0.63 -14.66 19.48
CA PRO A 75 0.42 -14.24 20.43
C PRO A 75 1.59 -13.45 19.83
N GLU A 76 1.75 -13.49 18.50
CA GLU A 76 2.84 -12.81 17.77
C GLU A 76 2.36 -11.56 17.01
N TRP A 77 1.10 -11.14 17.19
CA TRP A 77 0.47 -10.21 16.27
C TRP A 77 0.49 -8.74 16.71
N TRP A 78 0.71 -7.86 15.74
CA TRP A 78 0.67 -6.40 15.88
C TRP A 78 -0.73 -5.86 16.27
N GLY A 79 -1.77 -6.70 16.21
CA GLY A 79 -3.16 -6.35 16.49
C GLY A 79 -3.42 -5.77 17.88
N ILE A 80 -2.77 -6.29 18.93
CA ILE A 80 -2.88 -5.75 20.30
C ILE A 80 -2.42 -4.29 20.32
N LYS A 81 -1.23 -4.01 19.77
CA LYS A 81 -0.68 -2.65 19.71
C LYS A 81 -1.54 -1.70 18.88
N LEU A 82 -2.24 -2.22 17.87
CA LEU A 82 -3.15 -1.41 17.04
C LEU A 82 -4.40 -0.99 17.82
N ILE A 83 -5.03 -1.90 18.58
CA ILE A 83 -6.19 -1.50 19.40
C ILE A 83 -5.79 -0.73 20.67
N GLU A 84 -4.63 -1.01 21.25
CA GLU A 84 -4.06 -0.17 22.30
C GLU A 84 -3.81 1.25 21.77
N SER A 85 -3.22 1.38 20.57
CA SER A 85 -3.03 2.65 19.89
C SER A 85 -4.36 3.36 19.61
N LEU A 86 -5.40 2.62 19.22
CA LEU A 86 -6.75 3.15 19.01
C LEU A 86 -7.30 3.78 20.30
N LEU A 87 -7.26 3.04 21.41
CA LEU A 87 -7.74 3.53 22.70
C LEU A 87 -6.90 4.69 23.22
N GLU A 88 -5.58 4.61 23.10
CA GLU A 88 -4.67 5.66 23.54
C GLU A 88 -4.90 6.95 22.76
N ALA A 89 -5.11 6.85 21.45
CA ALA A 89 -5.46 7.99 20.61
C ALA A 89 -6.83 8.58 20.97
N LEU A 90 -7.81 7.79 21.42
CA LEU A 90 -9.08 8.32 21.91
C LEU A 90 -8.96 9.05 23.24
N LYS A 91 -8.11 8.55 24.14
CA LYS A 91 -7.81 9.22 25.42
C LYS A 91 -7.00 10.50 25.23
N ASN A 92 -6.16 10.55 24.20
CA ASN A 92 -5.29 11.66 23.88
C ASN A 92 -5.55 12.15 22.44
N PRO A 93 -6.71 12.80 22.19
CA PRO A 93 -7.02 13.33 20.87
C PRO A 93 -6.00 14.41 20.46
N GLU A 94 -5.64 14.41 19.19
CA GLU A 94 -4.90 15.50 18.59
C GLU A 94 -5.87 16.64 18.24
N ASN A 95 -5.76 17.74 18.98
CA ASN A 95 -6.62 18.91 18.78
C ASN A 95 -6.17 19.80 17.61
N GLU A 96 -5.09 19.44 16.91
CA GLU A 96 -4.68 20.12 15.68
C GLU A 96 -5.78 20.00 14.61
N GLU A 97 -6.14 21.12 13.99
CA GLU A 97 -7.07 21.12 12.87
C GLU A 97 -6.38 20.61 11.60
N LEU A 98 -6.83 19.46 11.10
CA LEU A 98 -6.33 18.95 9.83
C LEU A 98 -6.84 19.81 8.68
N LYS A 99 -5.93 20.22 7.79
CA LYS A 99 -6.31 20.83 6.52
C LYS A 99 -6.96 19.77 5.63
N ILE A 100 -8.26 19.91 5.39
CA ILE A 100 -9.05 19.03 4.52
C ILE A 100 -9.51 19.85 3.31
N SER A 101 -9.29 19.33 2.11
CA SER A 101 -9.80 19.90 0.86
C SER A 101 -10.88 18.98 0.29
N LYS A 102 -12.06 19.55 0.03
CA LYS A 102 -13.20 18.83 -0.57
C LYS A 102 -13.35 19.24 -2.03
N GLU A 103 -13.34 18.26 -2.93
CA GLU A 103 -13.62 18.44 -4.35
C GLU A 103 -14.87 17.62 -4.71
N VAL A 104 -15.87 18.27 -5.28
CA VAL A 104 -17.15 17.65 -5.67
C VAL A 104 -17.28 17.68 -7.19
N PHE A 105 -17.34 16.52 -7.81
CA PHE A 105 -17.50 16.35 -9.25
C PHE A 105 -18.93 15.96 -9.64
N LYS A 106 -19.61 15.21 -8.76
CA LYS A 106 -21.00 14.78 -8.93
C LYS A 106 -21.70 14.72 -7.58
N TYR A 107 -22.85 15.38 -7.48
CA TYR A 107 -23.72 15.25 -6.31
C TYR A 107 -24.50 13.93 -6.38
N CYS A 108 -24.41 13.13 -5.31
CA CYS A 108 -25.10 11.85 -5.17
C CYS A 108 -25.80 11.78 -3.81
N GLN A 109 -26.98 11.16 -3.76
CA GLN A 109 -27.68 10.88 -2.49
C GLN A 109 -27.26 9.54 -1.87
N LYS A 110 -26.93 8.56 -2.72
CA LYS A 110 -26.40 7.25 -2.35
C LYS A 110 -24.91 7.21 -2.62
N VAL A 111 -24.09 6.96 -1.59
CA VAL A 111 -22.63 6.98 -1.71
C VAL A 111 -21.94 5.78 -1.08
N ILE A 112 -20.75 5.49 -1.60
CA ILE A 112 -19.76 4.59 -1.02
C ILE A 112 -18.60 5.45 -0.55
N ILE A 113 -18.25 5.38 0.73
CA ILE A 113 -17.06 6.05 1.29
C ILE A 113 -15.90 5.04 1.31
N LEU A 114 -14.81 5.41 0.64
CA LEU A 114 -13.54 4.68 0.64
C LEU A 114 -12.52 5.47 1.46
N ASN A 115 -12.23 4.98 2.67
CA ASN A 115 -11.18 5.55 3.51
C ASN A 115 -9.81 4.96 3.14
N CYS A 116 -8.93 5.79 2.55
CA CYS A 116 -7.56 5.44 2.18
C CYS A 116 -6.50 5.92 3.19
N ILE A 117 -6.89 6.50 4.32
CA ILE A 117 -5.93 6.89 5.37
C ILE A 117 -5.31 5.61 5.94
N ASP A 118 -3.97 5.58 6.00
CA ASP A 118 -3.20 4.49 6.57
C ASP A 118 -1.80 4.99 6.95
N TYR A 119 -1.15 4.29 7.88
CA TYR A 119 0.20 4.60 8.34
C TYR A 119 1.29 3.99 7.46
N LEU A 120 0.91 3.07 6.57
CA LEU A 120 1.79 2.49 5.56
C LEU A 120 1.36 2.96 4.18
N TYR A 121 2.30 3.57 3.44
CA TYR A 121 2.06 4.03 2.06
C TYR A 121 1.44 2.94 1.18
N GLY A 122 1.98 1.72 1.26
CA GLY A 122 1.47 0.60 0.46
C GLY A 122 0.04 0.20 0.81
N HIS A 123 -0.34 0.27 2.08
CA HIS A 123 -1.72 -0.01 2.50
C HIS A 123 -2.69 1.06 2.01
N ALA A 124 -2.31 2.34 2.13
CA ALA A 124 -3.09 3.46 1.62
C ALA A 124 -3.32 3.33 0.10
N LEU A 125 -2.28 2.96 -0.65
CA LEU A 125 -2.36 2.68 -2.08
C LEU A 125 -3.28 1.49 -2.39
N LEU A 126 -3.11 0.35 -1.71
CA LEU A 126 -3.95 -0.85 -1.91
C LEU A 126 -5.43 -0.57 -1.61
N LYS A 127 -5.72 0.24 -0.57
CA LYS A 127 -7.08 0.74 -0.31
C LYS A 127 -7.59 1.58 -1.49
N LEU A 128 -6.79 2.52 -2.00
CA LEU A 128 -7.16 3.36 -3.15
C LEU A 128 -7.48 2.54 -4.40
N LEU A 129 -6.73 1.46 -4.67
CA LEU A 129 -6.99 0.59 -5.82
C LEU A 129 -8.38 -0.08 -5.81
N ASN A 130 -9.04 -0.16 -4.65
CA ASN A 130 -10.43 -0.63 -4.57
C ASN A 130 -11.44 0.34 -5.22
N ALA A 131 -11.04 1.60 -5.50
CA ALA A 131 -11.90 2.58 -6.14
C ALA A 131 -12.43 2.10 -7.50
N GLN A 132 -11.58 1.46 -8.31
CA GLN A 132 -11.97 0.97 -9.64
C GLN A 132 -13.12 -0.04 -9.55
N ARG A 133 -13.02 -1.01 -8.65
CA ARG A 133 -14.07 -2.00 -8.41
C ARG A 133 -15.41 -1.35 -8.06
N HIS A 134 -15.39 -0.28 -7.26
CA HIS A 134 -16.62 0.42 -6.89
C HIS A 134 -17.22 1.20 -8.05
N LEU A 135 -16.39 1.88 -8.84
CA LEU A 135 -16.81 2.60 -10.05
C LEU A 135 -17.43 1.66 -11.09
N GLU A 136 -16.90 0.44 -11.23
CA GLU A 136 -17.37 -0.53 -12.22
C GLU A 136 -18.61 -1.32 -11.74
N ASN A 137 -18.62 -1.74 -10.48
CA ASN A 137 -19.65 -2.67 -9.99
C ASN A 137 -20.83 -1.96 -9.30
N ASN A 138 -20.71 -0.66 -8.98
CA ASN A 138 -21.75 0.10 -8.28
C ASN A 138 -22.00 1.46 -8.96
N PRO A 139 -22.33 1.50 -10.27
CA PRO A 139 -22.48 2.75 -11.01
C PRO A 139 -23.59 3.67 -10.48
N ASP A 140 -24.58 3.11 -9.76
CA ASP A 140 -25.68 3.84 -9.15
C ASP A 140 -25.29 4.57 -7.84
N CYS A 141 -24.08 4.32 -7.33
CA CYS A 141 -23.56 4.97 -6.12
C CYS A 141 -22.49 6.00 -6.48
N GLY A 142 -22.51 7.17 -5.84
CA GLY A 142 -21.36 8.07 -5.85
C GLY A 142 -20.20 7.49 -5.05
N LEU A 143 -18.98 7.48 -5.59
CA LEU A 143 -17.80 7.09 -4.83
C LEU A 143 -17.15 8.33 -4.21
N VAL A 144 -17.09 8.38 -2.88
CA VAL A 144 -16.37 9.37 -2.08
C VAL A 144 -15.05 8.76 -1.64
N VAL A 145 -13.93 9.40 -1.97
CA VAL A 145 -12.59 8.91 -1.59
C VAL A 145 -11.95 9.84 -0.56
N ILE A 146 -11.68 9.33 0.63
CA ILE A 146 -10.90 10.02 1.67
C ILE A 146 -9.45 9.62 1.50
N VAL A 147 -8.57 10.54 1.14
CA VAL A 147 -7.21 10.22 0.71
C VAL A 147 -6.18 11.16 1.35
N PRO A 148 -5.01 10.64 1.79
CA PRO A 148 -3.90 11.50 2.16
C PRO A 148 -3.40 12.35 0.98
N SER A 149 -2.91 13.56 1.26
CA SER A 149 -2.45 14.51 0.23
C SER A 149 -1.45 13.91 -0.78
N PHE A 150 -0.54 13.06 -0.34
CA PHE A 150 0.46 12.42 -1.20
C PHE A 150 -0.12 11.38 -2.18
N LEU A 151 -1.36 10.90 -2.01
CA LEU A 151 -2.03 9.98 -2.93
C LEU A 151 -3.13 10.64 -3.78
N ARG A 152 -3.44 11.93 -3.55
CA ARG A 152 -4.51 12.63 -4.27
C ARG A 152 -4.33 12.56 -5.79
N TRP A 153 -3.09 12.63 -6.28
CA TRP A 153 -2.77 12.58 -7.71
C TRP A 153 -3.09 11.23 -8.37
N MET A 154 -3.27 10.17 -7.58
CA MET A 154 -3.58 8.82 -8.03
C MET A 154 -5.07 8.49 -8.03
N VAL A 155 -5.93 9.39 -7.53
CA VAL A 155 -7.37 9.11 -7.48
C VAL A 155 -7.91 9.04 -8.91
N PRO A 156 -8.58 7.93 -9.30
CA PRO A 156 -9.03 7.74 -10.68
C PRO A 156 -10.19 8.69 -11.02
N GLU A 157 -10.38 8.92 -12.31
CA GLU A 157 -11.57 9.61 -12.82
C GLU A 157 -12.85 8.83 -12.53
N GLY A 158 -13.98 9.55 -12.44
CA GLY A 158 -15.30 8.98 -12.18
C GLY A 158 -15.74 8.97 -10.72
N VAL A 159 -14.83 9.29 -9.77
CA VAL A 159 -15.19 9.52 -8.37
C VAL A 159 -16.17 10.70 -8.26
N ALA A 160 -17.16 10.58 -7.37
CA ALA A 160 -18.13 11.64 -7.13
C ALA A 160 -17.51 12.79 -6.32
N GLU A 161 -16.72 12.44 -5.30
CA GLU A 161 -16.05 13.40 -4.44
C GLU A 161 -14.67 12.90 -3.98
N ILE A 162 -13.78 13.84 -3.72
CA ILE A 162 -12.47 13.59 -3.13
C ILE A 162 -12.29 14.47 -1.90
N TRP A 163 -12.02 13.83 -0.76
CA TRP A 163 -11.71 14.51 0.49
C TRP A 163 -10.23 14.29 0.79
N THR A 164 -9.43 15.28 0.40
CA THR A 164 -7.97 15.23 0.57
C THR A 164 -7.60 15.70 1.97
N VAL A 165 -7.00 14.81 2.76
CA VAL A 165 -6.59 15.09 4.14
C VAL A 165 -5.09 15.31 4.18
N ASN A 166 -4.65 16.48 4.65
CA ASN A 166 -3.23 16.76 4.84
C ASN A 166 -2.71 16.11 6.12
N ILE A 167 -2.48 14.80 6.06
CA ILE A 167 -2.01 13.97 7.16
C ILE A 167 -0.75 13.19 6.76
N SER A 168 0.23 13.12 7.66
CA SER A 168 1.41 12.30 7.44
C SER A 168 1.13 10.82 7.74
N LEU A 169 1.91 9.92 7.14
CA LEU A 169 1.83 8.48 7.44
C LEU A 169 1.94 8.19 8.94
N LYS A 170 2.91 8.80 9.63
CA LYS A 170 3.11 8.63 11.08
C LYS A 170 1.89 9.05 11.90
N ASN A 171 1.21 10.11 11.48
CA ASN A 171 0.07 10.66 12.20
C ASN A 171 -1.26 9.98 11.85
N SER A 172 -1.30 9.11 10.85
CA SER A 172 -2.53 8.46 10.38
C SER A 172 -3.17 7.49 11.39
N GLN A 173 -2.43 7.10 12.44
CA GLN A 173 -2.92 6.27 13.56
C GLN A 173 -3.57 7.07 14.69
N LYS A 174 -3.43 8.40 14.68
CA LYS A 174 -3.95 9.27 15.74
C LYS A 174 -5.42 9.61 15.52
N TYR A 175 -6.07 10.05 16.58
CA TYR A 175 -7.44 10.54 16.53
C TYR A 175 -7.45 12.07 16.41
N TYR A 176 -8.15 12.56 15.39
CA TYR A 176 -8.35 13.98 15.15
C TYR A 176 -9.85 14.28 15.22
N PRO A 177 -10.36 14.88 16.30
CA PRO A 177 -11.78 15.25 16.40
C PRO A 177 -12.25 16.15 15.26
N SER A 178 -11.36 16.97 14.70
CA SER A 178 -11.61 17.81 13.52
C SER A 178 -11.97 16.98 12.27
N LEU A 179 -11.31 15.85 12.06
CA LEU A 179 -11.59 14.94 10.95
C LEU A 179 -12.91 14.19 11.16
N ASP A 180 -13.15 13.68 12.37
CA ASP A 180 -14.40 12.98 12.70
C ASP A 180 -15.62 13.88 12.54
N LYS A 181 -15.51 15.13 13.03
CA LYS A 181 -16.53 16.16 12.87
C LYS A 181 -16.80 16.44 11.39
N PHE A 182 -15.75 16.74 10.60
CA PHE A 182 -15.89 17.03 9.17
C PHE A 182 -16.62 15.90 8.43
N ILE A 183 -16.17 14.64 8.62
CA ILE A 183 -16.78 13.51 7.92
C ILE A 183 -18.22 13.30 8.38
N SER A 184 -18.50 13.42 9.68
CA SER A 184 -19.83 13.24 10.24
C SER A 184 -20.82 14.27 9.69
N GLU A 185 -20.43 15.55 9.64
CA GLU A 185 -21.24 16.64 9.06
C GLU A 185 -21.51 16.39 7.56
N GLU A 186 -20.51 15.96 6.77
CA GLU A 186 -20.74 15.60 5.36
C GLU A 186 -21.62 14.35 5.20
N CYS A 187 -21.62 13.43 6.18
CA CYS A 187 -22.51 12.27 6.15
C CYS A 187 -23.99 12.63 6.39
N GLU A 188 -24.31 13.80 6.94
CA GLU A 188 -25.70 14.20 7.20
C GLU A 188 -26.50 14.40 5.92
N ARG A 189 -25.86 14.93 4.86
CA ARG A 189 -26.54 15.24 3.59
C ARG A 189 -26.80 14.05 2.68
N PHE A 190 -26.14 12.91 2.87
CA PHE A 190 -26.39 11.71 2.07
C PHE A 190 -27.60 10.94 2.60
N GLU A 191 -28.49 10.45 1.73
CA GLU A 191 -29.61 9.61 2.16
C GLU A 191 -29.14 8.20 2.55
N GLN A 192 -28.18 7.64 1.81
CA GLN A 192 -27.68 6.28 2.01
C GLN A 192 -26.16 6.24 1.88
N ILE A 193 -25.50 5.58 2.84
CA ILE A 193 -24.03 5.52 2.92
C ILE A 193 -23.59 4.09 3.15
N TYR A 194 -22.67 3.64 2.29
CA TYR A 194 -21.91 2.43 2.47
C TYR A 194 -20.45 2.73 2.76
N ILE A 195 -19.82 1.91 3.58
CA ILE A 195 -18.37 1.87 3.74
C ILE A 195 -17.80 0.78 2.84
N SER A 196 -16.80 1.16 2.06
CA SER A 196 -15.98 0.23 1.30
C SER A 196 -15.27 -0.74 2.23
N GLU A 197 -15.33 -2.04 1.93
CA GLU A 197 -14.48 -3.04 2.61
C GLU A 197 -12.99 -2.80 2.38
N ALA A 198 -12.62 -2.07 1.33
CA ALA A 198 -11.25 -1.68 1.01
C ALA A 198 -10.25 -2.84 1.14
N TYR A 199 -10.53 -3.97 0.46
CA TYR A 199 -9.75 -5.20 0.57
C TYR A 199 -8.25 -4.91 0.46
N SER A 200 -7.47 -5.45 1.41
CA SER A 200 -6.02 -5.25 1.48
C SER A 200 -5.27 -5.66 0.21
N HIS A 201 -5.82 -6.60 -0.56
CA HIS A 201 -5.26 -7.04 -1.83
C HIS A 201 -6.37 -7.07 -2.89
N PRO A 202 -6.69 -5.93 -3.51
CA PRO A 202 -7.70 -5.88 -4.56
C PRO A 202 -7.23 -6.65 -5.79
N ARG A 203 -8.15 -7.31 -6.50
CA ARG A 203 -7.86 -8.09 -7.71
C ARG A 203 -8.17 -7.35 -9.01
N ASN A 204 -9.15 -6.44 -8.97
CA ASN A 204 -9.68 -5.78 -10.15
C ASN A 204 -9.24 -4.32 -10.16
N PHE A 205 -8.06 -4.07 -10.71
CA PHE A 205 -7.55 -2.72 -10.94
C PHE A 205 -6.63 -2.68 -12.16
N ASP A 206 -6.55 -1.52 -12.80
CA ASP A 206 -5.53 -1.18 -13.78
C ASP A 206 -4.74 0.01 -13.24
N ILE A 207 -3.47 -0.20 -12.90
CA ILE A 207 -2.64 0.85 -12.30
C ILE A 207 -2.55 2.11 -13.17
N SER A 208 -2.67 2.00 -14.49
CA SER A 208 -2.59 3.13 -15.41
C SER A 208 -3.75 4.10 -15.26
N ARG A 209 -4.92 3.64 -14.77
CA ARG A 209 -6.06 4.50 -14.47
C ARG A 209 -5.81 5.42 -13.27
N PHE A 210 -4.97 4.97 -12.35
CA PHE A 210 -4.59 5.70 -11.13
C PHE A 210 -3.42 6.64 -11.41
N THR A 211 -2.33 6.13 -12.00
CA THR A 211 -1.12 6.94 -12.16
C THR A 211 -1.07 7.73 -13.48
N LYS A 212 -1.97 7.46 -14.42
CA LYS A 212 -1.93 8.00 -15.80
C LYS A 212 -0.62 7.68 -16.54
N VAL A 213 0.10 6.67 -16.06
CA VAL A 213 1.32 6.14 -16.68
C VAL A 213 0.98 4.76 -17.24
N PRO A 214 1.32 4.44 -18.51
CA PRO A 214 1.05 3.13 -19.07
C PRO A 214 1.82 2.03 -18.32
N LYS A 215 1.38 0.78 -18.54
CA LYS A 215 2.16 -0.39 -18.19
C LYS A 215 3.28 -0.59 -19.22
N HIS A 216 4.31 -1.34 -18.86
CA HIS A 216 5.35 -1.72 -19.79
C HIS A 216 4.80 -2.45 -21.01
N SER A 217 5.14 -1.96 -22.21
CA SER A 217 4.91 -2.68 -23.46
C SER A 217 6.08 -3.62 -23.73
N PHE A 218 5.75 -4.89 -23.98
CA PHE A 218 6.74 -5.90 -24.38
C PHE A 218 7.10 -5.83 -25.87
N ASP A 219 6.45 -4.98 -26.64
CA ASP A 219 6.67 -4.79 -28.08
C ASP A 219 7.93 -3.97 -28.35
N THR A 220 8.43 -3.25 -27.34
CA THR A 220 9.69 -2.51 -27.46
C THR A 220 10.89 -3.47 -27.46
N GLU A 221 11.84 -3.24 -28.35
CA GLU A 221 13.11 -3.99 -28.36
C GLU A 221 14.08 -3.49 -27.28
N GLU A 222 13.92 -2.24 -26.83
CA GLU A 222 14.78 -1.65 -25.81
C GLU A 222 14.59 -2.33 -24.45
N VAL A 223 15.68 -2.88 -23.91
CA VAL A 223 15.71 -3.48 -22.57
C VAL A 223 16.27 -2.47 -21.59
N LYS A 224 15.40 -1.86 -20.79
CA LYS A 224 15.81 -1.08 -19.60
C LYS A 224 15.64 -1.91 -18.34
N ILE A 225 16.63 -1.87 -17.45
CA ILE A 225 16.61 -2.54 -16.15
C ILE A 225 16.83 -1.50 -15.05
N THR A 226 15.90 -1.43 -14.10
CA THR A 226 15.97 -0.48 -12.99
C THR A 226 16.19 -1.19 -11.66
N PHE A 227 17.02 -0.61 -10.79
CA PHE A 227 17.11 -1.03 -9.40
C PHE A 227 16.44 0.00 -8.49
N VAL A 228 15.60 -0.46 -7.57
CA VAL A 228 14.92 0.39 -6.59
C VAL A 228 15.84 0.64 -5.40
N TRP A 229 16.31 1.87 -5.27
CA TRP A 229 17.24 2.30 -4.24
C TRP A 229 16.52 2.80 -2.98
N ARG A 230 17.00 2.35 -1.82
CA ARG A 230 16.65 2.94 -0.53
C ARG A 230 17.86 3.02 0.37
N GLU A 231 17.98 4.13 1.09
CA GLU A 231 19.05 4.32 2.07
C GLU A 231 18.72 3.77 3.46
N ASP A 232 17.44 3.64 3.79
CA ASP A 232 16.95 3.09 5.05
C ASP A 232 16.62 1.59 4.96
N ARG A 233 16.77 0.98 3.78
CA ARG A 233 16.59 -0.46 3.54
C ARG A 233 17.73 -0.99 2.70
N ILE A 234 18.86 -1.21 3.36
CA ILE A 234 20.09 -1.54 2.67
C ILE A 234 20.07 -2.99 2.17
N TRP A 235 20.57 -3.24 0.95
CA TRP A 235 20.81 -4.59 0.42
C TRP A 235 22.04 -5.24 1.08
N CYS A 236 21.92 -5.55 2.36
CA CYS A 236 22.92 -6.25 3.14
C CYS A 236 22.26 -7.25 4.09
N ASN A 237 23.05 -8.20 4.59
CA ASN A 237 22.57 -9.16 5.58
C ASN A 237 22.20 -8.41 6.88
N ASP A 238 21.09 -8.80 7.50
CA ASP A 238 20.59 -8.26 8.77
C ASP A 238 21.66 -8.12 9.87
N PHE A 239 22.57 -9.09 9.99
CA PHE A 239 23.64 -9.06 10.98
C PHE A 239 24.63 -7.91 10.71
N ILE A 240 25.01 -7.73 9.44
CA ILE A 240 25.89 -6.64 9.02
C ILE A 240 25.19 -5.31 9.23
N LEU A 241 23.90 -5.20 8.88
CA LEU A 241 23.11 -3.99 9.10
C LEU A 241 23.11 -3.57 10.57
N LYS A 242 22.82 -4.50 11.48
CA LYS A 242 22.84 -4.24 12.93
C LYS A 242 24.19 -3.76 13.43
N ILE A 243 25.29 -4.32 12.91
CA ILE A 243 26.65 -3.86 13.25
C ILE A 243 26.87 -2.43 12.73
N LEU A 244 26.49 -2.14 11.49
CA LEU A 244 26.66 -0.81 10.89
C LEU A 244 25.84 0.26 11.62
N GLU A 245 24.61 -0.07 12.04
CA GLU A 245 23.75 0.79 12.85
C GLU A 245 24.37 1.05 14.23
N LYS A 246 24.77 -0.01 14.95
CA LYS A 246 25.38 0.11 16.28
C LYS A 246 26.69 0.90 16.25
N THR A 247 27.46 0.79 15.17
CA THR A 247 28.73 1.50 14.99
C THR A 247 28.57 2.87 14.30
N ARG A 248 27.35 3.29 13.96
CA ARG A 248 27.04 4.54 13.22
C ARG A 248 27.78 4.66 11.87
N LYS A 249 28.12 3.53 11.23
CA LYS A 249 28.84 3.45 9.95
C LYS A 249 27.91 3.19 8.76
N ILE A 250 26.68 3.69 8.79
CA ILE A 250 25.67 3.42 7.75
C ILE A 250 26.14 3.79 6.33
N ASN A 251 26.98 4.82 6.20
CA ASN A 251 27.58 5.25 4.93
C ASN A 251 28.42 4.15 4.27
N LEU A 252 29.08 3.30 5.06
CA LEU A 252 29.80 2.13 4.54
C LEU A 252 28.82 1.11 3.94
N GLY A 253 27.67 0.90 4.60
CA GLY A 253 26.59 0.07 4.08
C GLY A 253 26.05 0.57 2.74
N LEU A 254 25.82 1.88 2.62
CA LEU A 254 25.38 2.52 1.38
C LEU A 254 26.42 2.35 0.26
N TRP A 255 27.69 2.53 0.57
CA TRP A 255 28.77 2.30 -0.40
C TRP A 255 28.84 0.83 -0.85
N LEU A 256 28.69 -0.13 0.06
CA LEU A 256 28.65 -1.56 -0.27
C LEU A 256 27.46 -1.89 -1.16
N GLN A 257 26.27 -1.37 -0.85
CA GLN A 257 25.09 -1.53 -1.71
C GLN A 257 25.32 -0.94 -3.10
N ASN A 258 25.88 0.27 -3.18
CA ASN A 258 26.20 0.91 -4.46
C ASN A 258 27.11 0.00 -5.31
N ARG A 259 28.20 -0.54 -4.74
CA ARG A 259 29.07 -1.49 -5.45
C ARG A 259 28.37 -2.78 -5.86
N LYS A 260 27.50 -3.34 -4.99
CA LYS A 260 26.72 -4.54 -5.32
C LYS A 260 25.81 -4.31 -6.53
N VAL A 261 25.13 -3.16 -6.57
CA VAL A 261 24.26 -2.78 -7.68
C VAL A 261 25.05 -2.56 -8.97
N GLN A 262 26.18 -1.84 -8.91
CA GLN A 262 27.05 -1.67 -10.09
C GLN A 262 27.54 -3.02 -10.62
N ARG A 263 27.96 -3.93 -9.73
CA ARG A 263 28.39 -5.29 -10.12
C ARG A 263 27.23 -6.09 -10.73
N LEU A 264 26.05 -6.04 -10.14
CA LEU A 264 24.86 -6.69 -10.68
C LEU A 264 24.56 -6.22 -12.10
N PHE A 265 24.57 -4.91 -12.33
CA PHE A 265 24.34 -4.36 -13.66
C PHE A 265 25.46 -4.71 -14.65
N ALA A 266 26.73 -4.72 -14.23
CA ALA A 266 27.82 -5.15 -15.08
C ALA A 266 27.68 -6.64 -15.50
N GLU A 267 27.30 -7.51 -14.56
CA GLU A 267 27.04 -8.93 -14.82
C GLU A 267 25.86 -9.12 -15.78
N ILE A 268 24.76 -8.37 -15.61
CA ILE A 268 23.63 -8.41 -16.54
C ILE A 268 24.05 -7.88 -17.93
N LYS A 269 24.78 -6.76 -17.98
CA LYS A 269 25.28 -6.15 -19.24
C LYS A 269 26.15 -7.13 -20.04
N SER A 270 26.95 -7.96 -19.37
CA SER A 270 27.73 -9.01 -20.05
C SER A 270 26.86 -10.04 -20.79
N LYS A 271 25.62 -10.25 -20.34
CA LYS A 271 24.66 -11.22 -20.91
C LYS A 271 23.68 -10.57 -21.87
N ILE A 272 23.41 -9.27 -21.68
CA ILE A 272 22.53 -8.46 -22.51
C ILE A 272 23.25 -7.12 -22.80
N PRO A 273 24.18 -7.09 -23.78
CA PRO A 273 25.03 -5.92 -24.02
C PRO A 273 24.28 -4.63 -24.38
N THR A 274 23.08 -4.77 -24.96
CA THR A 274 22.20 -3.66 -25.36
C THR A 274 21.34 -3.12 -24.22
N ALA A 275 21.37 -3.73 -23.03
CA ALA A 275 20.55 -3.30 -21.91
C ALA A 275 20.99 -1.92 -21.40
N LYS A 276 20.02 -1.07 -21.11
CA LYS A 276 20.20 0.20 -20.40
C LYS A 276 19.87 0.01 -18.92
N PHE A 277 20.52 0.81 -18.07
CA PHE A 277 20.46 0.64 -16.63
C PHE A 277 20.06 1.94 -15.95
N ALA A 278 19.17 1.85 -14.96
CA ALA A 278 18.73 2.99 -14.18
C ALA A 278 18.66 2.66 -12.69
N ILE A 279 18.77 3.68 -11.85
CA ILE A 279 18.49 3.62 -10.41
C ILE A 279 17.38 4.61 -10.11
N ALA A 280 16.39 4.18 -9.36
CA ALA A 280 15.30 5.05 -8.93
C ALA A 280 14.99 4.77 -7.47
N GLY A 281 14.57 5.76 -6.69
CA GLY A 281 14.33 5.55 -5.27
C GLY A 281 14.67 6.75 -4.39
N MET A 282 14.56 6.54 -3.09
CA MET A 282 14.82 7.59 -2.09
C MET A 282 16.27 7.55 -1.60
N GLY A 283 16.96 8.68 -1.73
CA GLY A 283 18.28 8.96 -1.16
C GLY A 283 19.40 9.15 -2.19
N THR A 284 20.24 10.15 -1.95
CA THR A 284 21.23 10.68 -2.91
C THR A 284 22.67 10.70 -2.35
N LYS A 285 22.96 10.00 -1.25
CA LYS A 285 24.26 10.08 -0.55
C LYS A 285 25.45 9.41 -1.26
N THR A 286 25.19 8.61 -2.30
CA THR A 286 26.22 7.96 -3.12
C THR A 286 26.11 8.43 -4.56
N ARG A 287 27.08 8.09 -5.43
CA ARG A 287 27.05 8.41 -6.86
C ARG A 287 27.15 7.13 -7.69
N PHE A 288 26.54 7.15 -8.86
CA PHE A 288 26.65 6.07 -9.84
C PHE A 288 27.47 6.54 -11.06
N PRO A 289 28.14 5.61 -11.76
CA PRO A 289 28.85 5.92 -13.00
C PRO A 289 27.86 6.33 -14.11
N GLU A 290 28.34 7.11 -15.09
CA GLU A 290 27.52 7.74 -16.15
C GLU A 290 26.73 6.76 -17.02
N TRP A 291 27.16 5.50 -17.12
CA TRP A 291 26.43 4.47 -17.88
C TRP A 291 25.16 3.97 -17.16
N ILE A 292 24.91 4.42 -15.93
CA ILE A 292 23.71 4.16 -15.15
C ILE A 292 22.94 5.48 -14.98
N GLU A 293 21.72 5.53 -15.50
CA GLU A 293 20.80 6.65 -15.32
C GLU A 293 20.42 6.77 -13.83
N ASP A 294 20.78 7.88 -13.16
CA ASP A 294 20.49 8.10 -11.74
C ASP A 294 19.25 8.98 -11.57
N ALA A 295 18.10 8.34 -11.37
CA ALA A 295 16.80 8.98 -11.16
C ALA A 295 16.38 8.95 -9.67
N ARG A 296 17.34 8.87 -8.74
CA ARG A 296 17.04 8.94 -7.30
C ARG A 296 16.65 10.35 -6.90
N VAL A 297 15.80 10.44 -5.89
CA VAL A 297 15.32 11.70 -5.32
C VAL A 297 15.58 11.76 -3.81
N ALA A 298 15.77 12.96 -3.28
CA ALA A 298 15.89 13.14 -1.83
C ALA A 298 14.55 12.90 -1.13
N GLN A 299 13.46 13.33 -1.76
CA GLN A 299 12.10 13.19 -1.27
C GLN A 299 11.14 13.06 -2.46
N TYR A 300 10.06 12.31 -2.27
CA TYR A 300 8.99 12.21 -3.26
C TYR A 300 7.98 13.35 -3.13
N ASN A 301 7.55 13.84 -4.29
CA ASN A 301 6.37 14.63 -4.52
C ASN A 301 5.63 14.03 -5.73
N GLU A 302 4.46 14.56 -6.10
CA GLU A 302 3.69 14.05 -7.25
C GLU A 302 4.53 13.97 -8.52
N GLU A 303 5.23 15.04 -8.88
CA GLU A 303 5.99 15.11 -10.14
C GLU A 303 7.09 14.04 -10.21
N THR A 304 7.86 13.91 -9.13
CA THR A 304 8.96 12.95 -9.04
C THR A 304 8.45 11.51 -8.95
N GLU A 305 7.34 11.26 -8.26
CA GLU A 305 6.72 9.93 -8.18
C GLU A 305 6.14 9.51 -9.53
N ARG A 306 5.49 10.44 -10.26
CA ARG A 306 4.99 10.21 -11.63
C ARG A 306 6.13 9.94 -12.61
N LYS A 307 7.22 10.73 -12.56
CA LYS A 307 8.44 10.48 -13.35
C LYS A 307 9.06 9.12 -13.03
N THR A 308 9.05 8.73 -11.75
CA THR A 308 9.54 7.42 -11.31
C THR A 308 8.65 6.29 -11.87
N CYS A 309 7.32 6.45 -11.86
CA CYS A 309 6.39 5.51 -12.48
C CYS A 309 6.64 5.37 -13.99
N GLN A 310 6.90 6.49 -14.69
CA GLN A 310 7.27 6.48 -16.11
C GLN A 310 8.54 5.67 -16.35
N LEU A 311 9.58 5.87 -15.52
CA LEU A 311 10.80 5.09 -15.59
C LEU A 311 10.51 3.58 -15.38
N TYR A 312 9.67 3.22 -14.39
CA TYR A 312 9.27 1.83 -14.18
C TYR A 312 8.52 1.25 -15.38
N SER A 313 7.65 2.02 -16.04
CA SER A 313 6.93 1.58 -17.25
C SER A 313 7.86 1.33 -18.43
N GLN A 314 9.00 2.01 -18.49
CA GLN A 314 10.02 1.78 -19.52
C GLN A 314 10.87 0.54 -19.23
N SER A 315 10.84 0.04 -18.00
CA SER A 315 11.73 -1.03 -17.54
C SER A 315 11.16 -2.42 -17.78
N ARG A 316 11.92 -3.22 -18.51
CA ARG A 316 11.64 -4.65 -18.75
C ARG A 316 11.73 -5.44 -17.45
N ILE A 317 12.67 -5.07 -16.58
CA ILE A 317 12.81 -5.62 -15.22
C ILE A 317 13.04 -4.50 -14.22
N VAL A 318 12.34 -4.55 -13.09
CA VAL A 318 12.68 -3.78 -11.90
C VAL A 318 13.11 -4.71 -10.77
N ILE A 319 14.27 -4.43 -10.18
CA ILE A 319 14.85 -5.22 -9.08
C ILE A 319 14.81 -4.35 -7.81
N GLY A 320 14.35 -4.90 -6.69
CA GLY A 320 14.33 -4.17 -5.43
C GLY A 320 14.38 -5.09 -4.23
N VAL A 321 14.64 -4.52 -3.05
CA VAL A 321 14.54 -5.25 -1.78
C VAL A 321 13.09 -5.15 -1.27
N HIS A 322 12.57 -6.25 -0.73
CA HIS A 322 11.18 -6.32 -0.27
C HIS A 322 10.79 -5.16 0.65
N GLY A 323 9.64 -4.57 0.34
CA GLY A 323 9.09 -3.40 0.99
C GLY A 323 9.80 -2.08 0.63
N SER A 324 10.65 -2.04 -0.39
CA SER A 324 11.23 -0.79 -0.92
C SER A 324 10.27 0.00 -1.79
N ASN A 325 8.97 -0.02 -1.47
CA ASN A 325 7.87 0.48 -2.28
C ASN A 325 7.68 -0.27 -3.60
N MET A 326 7.71 -1.61 -3.60
CA MET A 326 7.62 -2.44 -4.82
C MET A 326 6.24 -2.46 -5.50
N LEU A 327 5.21 -1.87 -4.90
CA LEU A 327 3.85 -1.83 -5.48
C LEU A 327 3.82 -1.08 -6.82
N LEU A 328 4.28 0.18 -6.87
CA LEU A 328 4.32 0.94 -8.12
C LEU A 328 5.29 0.35 -9.17
N PRO A 329 6.53 -0.07 -8.80
CA PRO A 329 7.40 -0.85 -9.66
C PRO A 329 6.72 -2.05 -10.30
N SER A 330 6.07 -2.91 -9.52
CA SER A 330 5.42 -4.11 -10.03
C SER A 330 4.14 -3.84 -10.82
N GLY A 331 3.47 -2.73 -10.53
CA GLY A 331 2.34 -2.26 -11.31
C GLY A 331 2.75 -1.83 -12.72
N HIS A 332 3.88 -1.15 -12.87
CA HIS A 332 4.30 -0.54 -14.13
C HIS A 332 5.29 -1.36 -14.95
N ALA A 333 6.22 -2.07 -14.30
CA ALA A 333 7.30 -2.77 -14.99
C ALA A 333 6.82 -3.99 -15.77
N GLY A 334 7.63 -4.39 -16.76
CA GLY A 334 7.43 -5.65 -17.46
C GLY A 334 7.49 -6.82 -16.49
N MET A 335 8.52 -6.88 -15.65
CA MET A 335 8.74 -7.95 -14.69
C MET A 335 9.45 -7.39 -13.44
N THR A 336 9.42 -8.13 -12.34
CA THR A 336 10.15 -7.77 -11.12
C THR A 336 10.94 -8.91 -10.52
N ILE A 337 12.03 -8.54 -9.83
CA ILE A 337 12.74 -9.41 -8.91
C ILE A 337 12.72 -8.73 -7.55
N ASP A 338 12.04 -9.35 -6.60
CA ASP A 338 11.96 -8.92 -5.22
C ASP A 338 12.94 -9.73 -4.35
N LEU A 339 13.93 -9.02 -3.80
CA LEU A 339 14.95 -9.60 -2.92
C LEU A 339 14.38 -9.66 -1.49
N MET A 340 14.04 -10.86 -1.04
CA MET A 340 13.33 -11.15 0.19
C MET A 340 14.26 -11.33 1.40
N PRO A 341 14.26 -10.40 2.39
CA PRO A 341 14.94 -10.62 3.65
C PRO A 341 14.32 -11.80 4.42
N ARG A 342 15.14 -12.59 5.11
CA ARG A 342 14.69 -13.79 5.84
C ARG A 342 13.51 -13.55 6.80
N LYS A 343 13.44 -12.38 7.43
CA LYS A 343 12.36 -12.04 8.38
C LYS A 343 11.07 -11.55 7.72
N ARG A 344 11.06 -11.35 6.40
CA ARG A 344 9.93 -10.78 5.65
C ARG A 344 9.17 -11.82 4.83
N TRP A 345 9.53 -13.10 4.91
CA TRP A 345 8.79 -14.17 4.22
C TRP A 345 7.32 -14.29 4.66
N GLY A 346 6.97 -13.86 5.88
CA GLY A 346 5.56 -13.75 6.31
C GLY A 346 4.77 -12.65 5.58
N ASN A 347 5.45 -11.73 4.88
CA ASN A 347 4.88 -10.69 4.03
C ASN A 347 4.99 -11.03 2.53
N PHE A 348 5.28 -12.29 2.19
CA PHE A 348 5.43 -12.73 0.81
C PHE A 348 4.31 -12.20 -0.10
N ALA A 349 4.70 -11.63 -1.24
CA ALA A 349 3.81 -11.09 -2.27
C ALA A 349 2.89 -9.93 -1.86
N GLN A 350 2.99 -9.41 -0.63
CA GLN A 350 2.11 -8.32 -0.17
C GLN A 350 2.45 -6.96 -0.79
N ASP A 351 3.64 -6.79 -1.38
CA ASP A 351 4.12 -5.57 -2.02
C ASP A 351 4.21 -5.66 -3.55
N ILE A 352 3.51 -6.62 -4.16
CA ILE A 352 3.43 -6.81 -5.61
C ILE A 352 1.99 -6.62 -6.11
N LEU A 353 1.84 -5.81 -7.16
CA LEU A 353 0.58 -5.58 -7.87
C LEU A 353 0.44 -6.56 -9.04
N TYR A 354 -0.15 -7.72 -8.76
CA TYR A 354 -0.49 -8.71 -9.79
C TYR A 354 -1.59 -8.20 -10.69
N GLN A 355 -1.35 -8.21 -12.01
CA GLN A 355 -2.34 -7.79 -13.00
C GLN A 355 -2.57 -8.85 -14.09
N GLU A 356 -1.99 -10.04 -13.94
CA GLU A 356 -2.12 -11.12 -14.93
C GLU A 356 -3.24 -12.08 -14.54
N SER A 357 -4.05 -12.47 -15.52
CA SER A 357 -5.08 -13.49 -15.34
C SER A 357 -4.46 -14.89 -15.24
N ASP A 358 -3.41 -15.18 -16.01
CA ASP A 358 -2.72 -16.47 -15.99
C ASP A 358 -1.68 -16.51 -14.85
N PRO A 359 -1.86 -17.38 -13.82
CA PRO A 359 -0.92 -17.48 -12.70
C PRO A 359 0.48 -17.95 -13.12
N ARG A 360 0.63 -18.66 -14.24
CA ARG A 360 1.92 -19.10 -14.78
C ARG A 360 2.70 -17.90 -15.32
N ILE A 361 2.04 -17.02 -16.07
CA ILE A 361 2.61 -15.75 -16.53
C ILE A 361 2.96 -14.87 -15.32
N ALA A 362 2.07 -14.76 -14.33
CA ALA A 362 2.34 -14.02 -13.10
C ALA A 362 3.60 -14.54 -12.39
N ALA A 363 3.72 -15.86 -12.19
CA ALA A 363 4.87 -16.48 -11.55
C ALA A 363 6.18 -16.30 -12.35
N PHE A 364 6.10 -16.14 -13.67
CA PHE A 364 7.25 -15.79 -14.49
C PHE A 364 7.65 -14.32 -14.31
N ARG A 365 6.67 -13.41 -14.34
CA ARG A 365 6.88 -11.96 -14.28
C ARG A 365 7.35 -11.48 -12.91
N TYR A 366 6.84 -12.08 -11.83
CA TYR A 366 7.12 -11.65 -10.45
C TYR A 366 7.93 -12.72 -9.74
N ARG A 367 9.25 -12.49 -9.61
CA ARG A 367 10.16 -13.42 -8.93
C ARG A 367 10.51 -12.93 -7.54
N TYR A 368 10.55 -13.85 -6.60
CA TYR A 368 11.00 -13.62 -5.23
C TYR A 368 12.24 -14.47 -5.01
N VAL A 369 13.33 -13.87 -4.55
CA VAL A 369 14.58 -14.58 -4.27
C VAL A 369 15.11 -14.14 -2.91
N PRO A 370 15.77 -15.03 -2.14
CA PRO A 370 16.40 -14.62 -0.89
C PRO A 370 17.34 -13.42 -1.06
N LEU A 371 17.35 -12.51 -0.08
CA LEU A 371 18.22 -11.33 -0.06
C LEU A 371 19.71 -11.71 -0.19
N GLU A 372 20.06 -12.89 0.32
CA GLU A 372 21.39 -13.48 0.33
C GLU A 372 21.80 -14.11 -1.02
N THR A 373 20.90 -14.21 -2.00
CA THR A 373 21.22 -14.75 -3.33
C THR A 373 22.38 -13.98 -3.95
N SER A 374 23.34 -14.74 -4.51
CA SER A 374 24.57 -14.17 -5.06
C SER A 374 24.29 -13.27 -6.26
N ILE A 375 25.14 -12.25 -6.47
CA ILE A 375 25.01 -11.34 -7.61
C ILE A 375 25.01 -12.08 -8.96
N PRO A 376 25.92 -13.04 -9.22
CA PRO A 376 25.90 -13.81 -10.47
C PRO A 376 24.57 -14.54 -10.69
N GLU A 377 23.98 -15.08 -9.63
CA GLU A 377 22.70 -15.80 -9.71
C GLU A 377 21.53 -14.83 -9.99
N ILE A 378 21.47 -13.68 -9.30
CA ILE A 378 20.46 -12.65 -9.60
C ILE A 378 20.59 -12.16 -11.04
N ALA A 379 21.82 -11.91 -11.50
CA ALA A 379 22.09 -11.51 -12.88
C ALA A 379 21.65 -12.59 -13.88
N TRP A 380 21.90 -13.86 -13.57
CA TRP A 380 21.45 -14.98 -14.39
C TRP A 380 19.91 -15.02 -14.45
N ILE A 381 19.22 -14.97 -13.31
CA ILE A 381 17.75 -14.94 -13.24
C ILE A 381 17.19 -13.77 -14.07
N ALA A 382 17.69 -12.55 -13.86
CA ALA A 382 17.26 -11.37 -14.58
C ALA A 382 17.45 -11.54 -16.10
N SER A 383 18.63 -11.96 -16.55
CA SER A 383 18.89 -12.15 -17.96
C SER A 383 18.03 -13.26 -18.58
N ARG A 384 17.77 -14.34 -17.84
CA ARG A 384 16.87 -15.42 -18.31
C ARG A 384 15.43 -14.96 -18.42
N MET A 385 14.95 -14.14 -17.47
CA MET A 385 13.62 -13.54 -17.56
C MET A 385 13.47 -12.70 -18.83
N VAL A 386 14.42 -11.80 -19.12
CA VAL A 386 14.40 -10.99 -20.35
C VAL A 386 14.43 -11.88 -21.60
N LEU A 387 15.42 -12.75 -21.72
CA LEU A 387 15.69 -13.50 -22.95
C LEU A 387 14.64 -14.59 -23.25
N ARG A 388 13.90 -15.07 -22.25
CA ARG A 388 12.96 -16.19 -22.42
C ARG A 388 11.50 -15.78 -22.35
N TYR A 389 11.17 -14.55 -21.94
CA TYR A 389 9.78 -14.11 -21.76
C TYR A 389 8.93 -14.34 -23.02
N SER A 390 9.37 -13.90 -24.20
CA SER A 390 8.55 -14.00 -25.42
C SER A 390 8.24 -15.44 -25.82
N ASN A 391 9.19 -16.36 -25.66
CA ASN A 391 8.96 -17.79 -25.91
C ASN A 391 8.02 -18.37 -24.83
N TYR A 392 8.29 -18.08 -23.56
CA TYR A 392 7.45 -18.53 -22.45
C TYR A 392 5.99 -18.09 -22.63
N LYS A 393 5.75 -16.81 -22.96
CA LYS A 393 4.41 -16.28 -23.21
C LYS A 393 3.71 -17.03 -24.35
N LYS A 394 4.38 -17.24 -25.49
CA LYS A 394 3.85 -18.01 -26.63
C LYS A 394 3.41 -19.43 -26.23
N MET A 395 4.18 -20.11 -25.38
CA MET A 395 3.83 -21.45 -24.91
C MET A 395 2.62 -21.47 -23.98
N MET A 396 2.43 -20.42 -23.17
CA MET A 396 1.34 -20.36 -22.19
C MET A 396 0.02 -19.86 -22.78
N THR A 397 0.05 -19.20 -23.93
CA THR A 397 -1.15 -18.68 -24.63
C THR A 397 -1.44 -19.43 -25.93
N ALA A 398 -0.90 -20.64 -26.11
CA ALA A 398 -1.05 -21.40 -27.36
C ALA A 398 -2.45 -22.04 -27.51
N ASP A 399 -3.21 -22.10 -26.42
CA ASP A 399 -4.56 -22.68 -26.29
C ASP A 399 -5.68 -21.63 -26.20
N GLN A 400 -5.33 -20.34 -26.33
CA GLN A 400 -6.26 -19.20 -26.41
C GLN A 400 -6.39 -18.74 -27.86
#